data_AF-Q2IIT7-F1
#
_entry.id   AF-Q2IIT7-F1
#
_cell.length_a   1.000
_cell.length_b   1.000
_cell.length_c   1.000
_cell.angle_alpha   90.00
_cell.angle_beta   90.00
_cell.angle_gamma   90.00
#
_symmetry.space_group_name_H-M   'P 1'
#
loop_
_entity.id
_entity.type
_entity.pdbx_description
1 polymer ?
#
loop_
_entity_poly.entity_id
_entity_poly.type
_entity_poly.pdbx_seq_one_letter_code
_entity_poly.pdbx_strand_id
1 'polypeptide(L)'
;MPAPTKPDPRTELALTRERLSDLGQKFPQANAAVSAAAVAAERAKVELDLRPDDKDARKAADAAAERFEEVVGERDTILEAIERLRKHENTLAAMVAAETTADMAQAQAAARKANADAVRAGAPAVLAWVGRIILDSELAGRQVANLGQLIAEYLTGSFQHSSLSSGYQQGINAAWAESRRLREALERGEVL
;
A
#
# COMPACT_ATOMS: atom_id res chain seq x y z
N MET A 1 23.14 -15.34 18.97
CA MET A 1 21.84 -15.91 18.53
C MET A 1 21.15 -14.84 17.70
N PRO A 2 20.76 -15.10 16.44
CA PRO A 2 19.99 -14.11 15.68
C PRO A 2 18.64 -13.90 16.37
N ALA A 3 18.22 -12.63 16.50
CA ALA A 3 16.93 -12.28 17.09
C ALA A 3 15.79 -12.95 16.29
N PRO A 4 14.73 -13.45 16.94
CA PRO A 4 13.58 -13.98 16.21
C PRO A 4 13.05 -12.88 15.30
N THR A 5 13.11 -13.12 13.98
CA THR A 5 12.52 -12.26 12.97
C THR A 5 11.04 -12.13 13.30
N LYS A 6 10.59 -10.89 13.54
CA LYS A 6 9.18 -10.60 13.74
C LYS A 6 8.39 -11.17 12.55
N PRO A 7 7.25 -11.82 12.77
CA PRO A 7 6.51 -12.42 11.67
C PRO A 7 5.99 -11.34 10.72
N ASP A 8 5.88 -11.68 9.44
CA ASP A 8 5.40 -10.77 8.39
C ASP A 8 3.92 -10.40 8.66
N PRO A 9 3.57 -9.10 8.76
CA PRO A 9 2.22 -8.65 9.04
C PRO A 9 1.19 -9.13 8.01
N ARG A 10 1.58 -9.39 6.75
CA ARG A 10 0.67 -9.97 5.74
C ARG A 10 0.32 -11.42 6.05
N THR A 11 1.30 -12.19 6.51
CA THR A 11 1.11 -13.59 6.92
C THR A 11 0.28 -13.66 8.21
N GLU A 12 0.57 -12.82 9.20
CA GLU A 12 -0.23 -12.75 10.43
C GLU A 12 -1.68 -12.32 10.17
N LEU A 13 -1.90 -11.39 9.22
CA LEU A 13 -3.24 -10.94 8.85
C LEU A 13 -4.07 -12.08 8.25
N ALA A 14 -3.46 -12.90 7.37
CA ALA A 14 -4.12 -14.07 6.79
C ALA A 14 -4.53 -15.09 7.86
N LEU A 15 -3.60 -15.44 8.75
CA LEU A 15 -3.88 -16.35 9.87
C LEU A 15 -4.95 -15.82 10.83
N THR A 16 -4.95 -14.50 11.08
CA THR A 16 -5.95 -13.86 11.93
C THR A 16 -7.34 -13.93 11.31
N ARG A 17 -7.45 -13.72 9.98
CA ARG A 17 -8.71 -13.83 9.24
C ARG A 17 -9.24 -15.26 9.19
N GLU A 18 -8.36 -16.24 9.02
CA GLU A 18 -8.73 -17.66 9.09
C GLU A 18 -9.33 -18.00 10.45
N ARG A 19 -8.64 -17.62 11.54
CA ARG A 19 -9.15 -17.82 12.92
C ARG A 19 -10.47 -17.12 13.17
N LEU A 20 -10.65 -15.89 12.65
CA LEU A 20 -11.92 -15.17 12.74
C LEU A 20 -13.04 -15.88 11.97
N SER A 21 -12.72 -16.50 10.83
CA SER A 21 -13.69 -17.29 10.06
C SER A 21 -14.14 -18.52 10.85
N ASP A 22 -13.19 -19.27 11.43
CA ASP A 22 -13.48 -20.45 12.25
C ASP A 22 -14.36 -20.11 13.45
N LEU A 23 -14.02 -19.04 14.18
CA LEU A 23 -14.82 -18.57 15.32
C LEU A 23 -16.19 -18.03 14.88
N GLY A 24 -16.26 -17.39 13.71
CA GLY A 24 -17.50 -16.93 13.10
C GLY A 24 -18.47 -18.07 12.78
N GLN A 25 -17.97 -19.28 12.49
CA GLN A 25 -18.78 -20.48 12.31
C GLN A 25 -19.20 -21.13 13.64
N LYS A 26 -18.33 -21.09 14.66
CA LYS A 26 -18.59 -21.65 15.99
C LYS A 26 -19.56 -20.81 16.82
N PHE A 27 -19.54 -19.48 16.66
CA PHE A 27 -20.37 -18.58 17.46
C PHE A 27 -21.89 -18.82 17.30
N PRO A 28 -22.45 -19.01 16.08
CA PRO A 28 -23.85 -19.39 15.92
C PRO A 28 -24.21 -20.71 16.62
N GLN A 29 -23.30 -21.70 16.58
CA GLN A 29 -23.50 -23.00 17.23
C GLN A 29 -23.52 -22.85 18.75
N ALA A 30 -22.58 -22.10 19.32
CA ALA A 30 -22.55 -21.79 20.74
C ALA A 30 -23.82 -21.01 21.18
N ASN A 31 -24.27 -20.04 20.38
CA ASN A 31 -25.49 -19.28 20.67
C ASN A 31 -26.78 -20.14 20.59
N ALA A 32 -26.83 -21.09 19.66
CA ALA A 32 -27.90 -22.07 19.60
C ALA A 32 -27.87 -23.01 20.83
N ALA A 33 -26.68 -23.43 21.26
CA ALA A 33 -26.50 -24.24 22.47
C ALA A 33 -26.96 -23.49 23.73
N VAL A 34 -26.64 -22.19 23.87
CA VAL A 34 -27.15 -21.35 24.97
C VAL A 34 -28.67 -21.35 24.99
N SER A 35 -29.28 -21.18 23.81
CA SER A 35 -30.75 -21.15 23.68
C SER A 35 -31.37 -22.50 24.07
N ALA A 36 -30.77 -23.61 23.64
CA ALA A 36 -31.22 -24.96 24.00
C ALA A 36 -31.05 -25.24 25.50
N ALA A 37 -29.93 -24.83 26.09
CA ALA A 37 -29.66 -24.98 27.51
C ALA A 37 -30.60 -24.12 28.36
N ALA A 38 -30.92 -22.90 27.93
CA ALA A 38 -31.90 -22.04 28.60
C ALA A 38 -33.28 -22.71 28.65
N VAL A 39 -33.73 -23.28 27.52
CA VAL A 39 -35.01 -24.00 27.47
C VAL A 39 -35.00 -25.23 28.36
N ALA A 40 -33.88 -25.96 28.42
CA ALA A 40 -33.73 -27.13 29.30
C ALA A 40 -33.76 -26.73 30.79
N ALA A 41 -33.07 -25.65 31.16
CA ALA A 41 -33.06 -25.12 32.52
C ALA A 41 -34.46 -24.65 32.95
N GLU A 42 -35.17 -23.90 32.10
CA GLU A 42 -36.54 -23.45 32.39
C GLU A 42 -37.51 -24.63 32.53
N ARG A 43 -37.39 -25.65 31.67
CA ARG A 43 -38.22 -26.87 31.80
C ARG A 43 -37.95 -27.61 33.11
N ALA A 44 -36.69 -27.77 33.48
CA ALA A 44 -36.31 -28.46 34.72
C ALA A 44 -36.80 -27.67 35.96
N LYS A 45 -36.79 -26.34 35.89
CA LYS A 45 -37.35 -25.47 36.92
C LYS A 45 -38.86 -25.61 37.05
N VAL A 46 -39.59 -25.60 35.93
CA VAL A 46 -41.05 -25.86 35.94
C VAL A 46 -41.37 -27.23 36.54
N GLU A 47 -40.58 -28.25 36.21
CA GLU A 47 -40.78 -29.60 36.76
C GLU A 47 -40.56 -29.64 38.29
N LEU A 48 -39.56 -28.93 38.79
CA LEU A 48 -39.30 -28.78 40.22
C LEU A 48 -40.43 -28.01 40.92
N ASP A 49 -40.98 -26.97 40.29
CA ASP A 49 -42.10 -26.21 40.85
C ASP A 49 -43.37 -27.08 40.97
N LEU A 50 -43.57 -28.04 40.05
CA LEU A 50 -44.65 -29.03 40.12
C LEU A 50 -44.41 -30.12 41.17
N ARG A 51 -43.15 -30.44 41.48
CA ARG A 51 -42.74 -31.51 42.40
C ARG A 51 -41.63 -31.04 43.36
N PRO A 52 -41.94 -30.14 44.31
CA PRO A 52 -40.91 -29.46 45.12
C PRO A 52 -40.15 -30.38 46.08
N ASP A 53 -40.77 -31.47 46.54
CA ASP A 53 -40.16 -32.44 47.47
C ASP A 53 -39.39 -33.57 46.75
N ASP A 54 -39.44 -33.60 45.42
CA ASP A 54 -38.77 -34.62 44.60
C ASP A 54 -37.28 -34.28 44.46
N LYS A 55 -36.43 -35.07 45.12
CA LYS A 55 -34.97 -34.90 45.09
C LYS A 55 -34.38 -35.07 43.70
N ASP A 56 -34.98 -35.91 42.86
CA ASP A 56 -34.50 -36.13 41.49
C ASP A 56 -34.85 -34.94 40.61
N ALA A 57 -36.03 -34.34 40.80
CA ALA A 57 -36.41 -33.08 40.13
C ALA A 57 -35.48 -31.93 40.53
N ARG A 58 -35.13 -31.82 41.83
CA ARG A 58 -34.19 -30.81 42.31
C ARG A 58 -32.81 -30.96 41.68
N LYS A 59 -32.28 -32.19 41.69
CA LYS A 59 -30.98 -32.50 41.09
C LYS A 59 -30.95 -32.21 39.58
N ALA A 60 -32.04 -32.50 38.88
CA ALA A 60 -32.16 -32.21 37.45
C ALA A 60 -32.17 -30.69 37.17
N ALA A 61 -32.88 -29.90 38.00
CA ALA A 61 -32.90 -28.44 37.87
C ALA A 61 -31.51 -27.82 38.14
N ASP A 62 -30.84 -28.26 39.21
CA ASP A 62 -29.50 -27.78 39.54
C ASP A 62 -28.48 -28.13 38.42
N ALA A 63 -28.53 -29.37 37.89
CA ALA A 63 -27.65 -29.79 36.79
C ALA A 63 -27.93 -29.04 35.47
N ALA A 64 -29.21 -28.75 35.17
CA ALA A 64 -29.57 -27.98 33.98
C ALA A 64 -29.14 -26.52 34.09
N ALA A 65 -29.21 -25.92 35.29
CA ALA A 65 -28.71 -24.58 35.56
C ALA A 65 -27.19 -24.51 35.44
N GLU A 66 -26.46 -25.47 36.01
CA GLU A 66 -24.99 -25.55 35.87
C GLU A 66 -24.57 -25.67 34.41
N ARG A 67 -25.24 -26.52 33.62
CA ARG A 67 -24.94 -26.66 32.20
C ARG A 67 -25.27 -25.39 31.40
N PHE A 68 -26.32 -24.66 31.78
CA PHE A 68 -26.63 -23.38 31.14
C PHE A 68 -25.52 -22.36 31.36
N GLU A 69 -25.03 -22.20 32.60
CA GLU A 69 -23.92 -21.31 32.94
C GLU A 69 -22.63 -21.69 32.19
N GLU A 70 -22.31 -22.98 32.10
CA GLU A 70 -21.14 -23.47 31.36
C GLU A 70 -21.21 -23.09 29.88
N VAL A 71 -22.35 -23.34 29.21
CA VAL A 71 -22.55 -23.03 27.79
C VAL A 71 -22.54 -21.52 27.54
N VAL A 72 -23.05 -20.72 28.48
CA VAL A 72 -22.96 -19.25 28.43
C VAL A 72 -21.50 -18.82 28.51
N GLY A 73 -20.72 -19.37 29.42
CA GLY A 73 -19.27 -19.09 29.55
C GLY A 73 -18.47 -19.46 28.29
N GLU A 74 -18.80 -20.59 27.65
CA GLU A 74 -18.21 -20.99 26.37
C GLU A 74 -18.51 -19.96 25.26
N ARG A 75 -19.77 -19.51 25.15
CA ARG A 75 -20.21 -18.50 24.16
C ARG A 75 -19.53 -17.16 24.38
N ASP A 76 -19.38 -16.73 25.63
CA ASP A 76 -18.75 -15.46 25.99
C ASP A 76 -17.24 -15.51 25.71
N THR A 77 -16.58 -16.64 26.00
CA THR A 77 -15.17 -16.86 25.66
C THR A 77 -14.92 -16.75 24.15
N ILE A 78 -15.81 -17.33 23.34
CA ILE A 78 -15.75 -17.22 21.87
C ILE A 78 -15.93 -15.76 21.45
N LEU A 79 -16.89 -15.04 22.02
CA LEU A 79 -17.14 -13.63 21.71
C LEU A 79 -15.92 -12.76 22.02
N GLU A 80 -15.34 -12.91 23.21
CA GLU A 80 -14.12 -12.21 23.61
C GLU A 80 -12.92 -12.53 22.70
N ALA A 81 -12.79 -13.77 22.24
CA ALA A 81 -11.77 -14.15 21.28
C ALA A 81 -11.97 -13.46 19.92
N ILE A 82 -13.21 -13.38 19.43
CA ILE A 82 -13.56 -12.66 18.19
C ILE A 82 -13.23 -11.18 18.31
N GLU A 83 -13.62 -10.54 19.42
CA GLU A 83 -13.34 -9.11 19.63
C GLU A 83 -11.85 -8.79 19.68
N ARG A 84 -11.07 -9.62 20.39
CA ARG A 84 -9.61 -9.48 20.44
C ARG A 84 -8.97 -9.64 19.07
N LEU A 85 -9.38 -10.66 18.31
CA LEU A 85 -8.85 -10.91 16.97
C LEU A 85 -9.25 -9.82 15.98
N ARG A 86 -10.47 -9.26 16.05
CA ARG A 86 -10.86 -8.12 15.19
C ARG A 86 -10.04 -6.87 15.46
N LYS A 87 -9.74 -6.57 16.72
CA LYS A 87 -8.84 -5.45 17.07
C LYS A 87 -7.45 -5.69 16.48
N HIS A 88 -6.93 -6.91 16.60
CA HIS A 88 -5.64 -7.27 16.03
C HIS A 88 -5.62 -7.22 14.50
N GLU A 89 -6.67 -7.71 13.84
CA GLU A 89 -6.85 -7.64 12.38
C GLU A 89 -6.79 -6.20 11.89
N ASN A 90 -7.49 -5.28 12.56
CA ASN A 90 -7.48 -3.86 12.20
C ASN A 90 -6.08 -3.25 12.30
N THR A 91 -5.32 -3.60 13.35
CA THR A 91 -3.93 -3.16 13.50
C THR A 91 -3.05 -3.69 12.37
N LEU A 92 -3.15 -4.99 12.06
CA LEU A 92 -2.37 -5.62 10.99
C LEU A 92 -2.74 -5.07 9.61
N ALA A 93 -4.02 -4.85 9.34
CA ALA A 93 -4.50 -4.25 8.10
C ALA A 93 -3.95 -2.83 7.91
N ALA A 94 -3.89 -2.03 8.99
CA ALA A 94 -3.27 -0.71 8.95
C ALA A 94 -1.77 -0.77 8.65
N MET A 95 -1.04 -1.74 9.24
CA MET A 95 0.38 -1.96 8.96
C MET A 95 0.62 -2.33 7.49
N VAL A 96 -0.14 -3.29 6.96
CA VAL A 96 -0.03 -3.72 5.54
C VAL A 96 -0.37 -2.57 4.58
N ALA A 97 -1.35 -1.74 4.91
CA ALA A 97 -1.70 -0.56 4.10
C ALA A 97 -0.57 0.49 4.10
N ALA A 98 0.06 0.73 5.26
CA ALA A 98 1.18 1.65 5.39
C ALA A 98 2.40 1.17 4.58
N GLU A 99 2.74 -0.12 4.67
CA GLU A 99 3.83 -0.73 3.89
C GLU A 99 3.57 -0.61 2.39
N THR A 100 2.35 -0.94 1.94
CA THR A 100 1.98 -0.85 0.53
C THR A 100 2.10 0.59 0.00
N THR A 101 1.75 1.58 0.82
CA THR A 101 1.88 3.00 0.45
C THR A 101 3.35 3.41 0.34
N ALA A 102 4.21 2.93 1.24
CA ALA A 102 5.65 3.17 1.20
C ALA A 102 6.30 2.54 -0.05
N ASP A 103 5.94 1.28 -0.36
CA ASP A 103 6.40 0.56 -1.55
C ASP A 103 6.03 1.32 -2.85
N MET A 104 4.79 1.82 -2.94
CA MET A 104 4.34 2.62 -4.07
C MET A 104 5.11 3.94 -4.21
N ALA A 105 5.36 4.63 -3.09
CA ALA A 105 6.13 5.88 -3.10
C ALA A 105 7.59 5.65 -3.58
N GLN A 106 8.20 4.55 -3.13
CA GLN A 106 9.54 4.15 -3.56
C GLN A 106 9.57 3.78 -5.05
N ALA A 107 8.59 3.05 -5.54
CA ALA A 107 8.47 2.71 -6.96
C ALA A 107 8.29 3.96 -7.83
N GLN A 108 7.48 4.93 -7.40
CA GLN A 108 7.33 6.21 -8.10
C GLN A 108 8.62 7.03 -8.10
N ALA A 109 9.35 7.07 -6.98
CA ALA A 109 10.64 7.75 -6.91
C ALA A 109 11.68 7.10 -7.85
N ALA A 110 11.72 5.77 -7.89
CA ALA A 110 12.58 5.03 -8.81
C ALA A 110 12.21 5.30 -10.29
N ALA A 111 10.92 5.32 -10.63
CA ALA A 111 10.45 5.64 -11.97
C ALA A 111 10.81 7.08 -12.38
N ARG A 112 10.66 8.06 -11.48
CA ARG A 112 11.08 9.45 -11.71
C ARG A 112 12.58 9.55 -11.97
N LYS A 113 13.39 8.84 -11.18
CA LYS A 113 14.84 8.78 -11.35
C LYS A 113 15.22 8.15 -12.69
N ALA A 114 14.64 7.00 -13.02
CA ALA A 114 14.87 6.33 -14.31
C ALA A 114 14.49 7.21 -15.50
N ASN A 115 13.37 7.94 -15.42
CA ASN A 115 12.98 8.90 -16.46
C ASN A 115 13.99 10.06 -16.59
N ALA A 116 14.45 10.62 -15.46
CA ALA A 116 15.46 11.67 -15.47
C ALA A 116 16.80 11.18 -16.07
N ASP A 117 17.19 9.93 -15.78
CA ASP A 117 18.41 9.32 -16.33
C ASP A 117 18.27 9.02 -17.84
N ALA A 118 17.09 8.60 -18.30
CA ALA A 118 16.80 8.40 -19.72
C ALA A 118 16.84 9.71 -20.51
N VAL A 119 16.26 10.79 -19.97
CA VAL A 119 16.34 12.14 -20.57
C VAL A 119 17.80 12.59 -20.64
N ARG A 120 18.58 12.41 -19.57
CA ARG A 120 20.01 12.76 -19.56
C ARG A 120 20.81 11.95 -20.59
N ALA A 121 20.47 10.69 -20.80
CA ALA A 121 21.13 9.83 -21.78
C ALA A 121 20.76 10.15 -23.24
N GLY A 122 19.51 10.57 -23.51
CA GLY A 122 19.05 10.97 -24.84
C GLY A 122 19.42 12.40 -25.24
N ALA A 123 19.68 13.26 -24.25
CA ALA A 123 20.01 14.67 -24.45
C ALA A 123 21.17 14.91 -25.44
N PRO A 124 22.31 14.18 -25.38
CA PRO A 124 23.43 14.42 -26.28
C PRO A 124 23.12 14.09 -27.74
N ALA A 125 22.32 13.05 -28.00
CA ALA A 125 21.94 12.66 -29.36
C ALA A 125 21.00 13.69 -30.00
N VAL A 126 20.07 14.23 -29.23
CA VAL A 126 19.16 15.30 -29.68
C VAL A 126 19.93 16.61 -29.90
N LEU A 127 20.83 16.97 -29.00
CA LEU A 127 21.70 18.15 -29.15
C LEU A 127 22.61 18.02 -30.39
N ALA A 128 23.18 16.83 -30.64
CA ALA A 128 24.00 16.57 -31.82
C ALA A 128 23.19 16.66 -33.13
N TRP A 129 21.97 16.10 -33.15
CA TRP A 129 21.08 16.18 -34.30
C TRP A 129 20.65 17.63 -34.60
N VAL A 130 20.29 18.41 -33.57
CA VAL A 130 19.94 19.83 -33.77
C VAL A 130 21.15 20.67 -34.13
N GLY A 131 22.32 20.41 -33.54
CA GLY A 131 23.58 21.04 -33.93
C GLY A 131 23.87 20.84 -35.42
N ARG A 132 23.63 19.64 -35.93
CA ARG A 132 23.74 19.32 -37.37
C ARG A 132 22.72 20.09 -38.22
N ILE A 133 21.46 20.17 -37.81
CA ILE A 133 20.45 20.96 -38.53
C ILE A 133 20.83 22.45 -38.57
N ILE A 134 21.34 23.01 -37.47
CA ILE A 134 21.76 24.41 -37.41
C ILE A 134 23.00 24.67 -38.29
N LEU A 135 23.90 23.70 -38.40
CA LEU A 135 25.09 23.80 -39.26
C LEU A 135 24.75 23.62 -40.75
N ASP A 136 23.83 22.73 -41.08
CA ASP A 136 23.40 22.44 -42.46
C ASP A 136 22.44 23.50 -43.01
N SER A 137 21.81 24.28 -42.13
CA SER A 137 20.89 25.34 -42.53
C SER A 137 21.56 26.71 -42.36
N GLU A 138 21.65 27.53 -43.41
CA GLU A 138 21.99 28.96 -43.30
C GLU A 138 20.88 29.77 -42.59
N LEU A 139 20.38 29.28 -41.47
CA LEU A 139 19.19 29.79 -40.82
C LEU A 139 19.52 30.98 -39.92
N ALA A 140 19.05 32.15 -40.36
CA ALA A 140 19.13 33.41 -39.63
C ALA A 140 18.58 33.27 -38.18
N GLY A 141 19.28 33.91 -37.24
CA GLY A 141 19.28 33.60 -35.80
C GLY A 141 17.95 33.61 -35.03
N ARG A 142 16.80 33.94 -35.63
CA ARG A 142 15.48 33.77 -34.98
C ARG A 142 14.99 32.31 -35.00
N GLN A 143 15.30 31.54 -36.04
CA GLN A 143 14.89 30.13 -36.09
C GLN A 143 15.74 29.24 -35.18
N VAL A 144 17.03 29.59 -35.01
CA VAL A 144 17.93 28.96 -34.05
C VAL A 144 17.46 29.17 -32.60
N ALA A 145 16.95 30.35 -32.26
CA ALA A 145 16.38 30.63 -30.94
C ALA A 145 15.13 29.78 -30.64
N ASN A 146 14.24 29.63 -31.63
CA ASN A 146 13.05 28.77 -31.50
C ASN A 146 13.42 27.29 -31.36
N LEU A 147 14.44 26.82 -32.08
CA LEU A 147 14.98 25.47 -31.92
C LEU A 147 15.62 25.26 -30.53
N GLY A 148 16.35 26.24 -30.02
CA GLY A 148 16.90 26.21 -28.66
C GLY A 148 15.82 26.14 -27.57
N GLN A 149 14.70 26.82 -27.78
CA GLN A 149 13.53 26.75 -26.89
C GLN A 149 12.86 25.37 -26.93
N LEU A 150 12.70 24.78 -28.13
CA LEU A 150 12.15 23.44 -28.31
C LEU A 150 13.03 22.35 -27.65
N ILE A 151 14.35 22.51 -27.73
CA ILE A 151 15.31 21.64 -27.04
C ILE A 151 15.18 21.77 -25.52
N ALA A 152 15.06 23.00 -25.00
CA ALA A 152 14.88 23.20 -23.57
C ALA A 152 13.60 22.51 -23.07
N GLU A 153 12.50 22.63 -23.82
CA GLU A 153 11.22 21.97 -23.53
C GLU A 153 11.33 20.43 -23.55
N TYR A 154 12.10 19.86 -24.50
CA TYR A 154 12.34 18.42 -24.60
C TYR A 154 13.24 17.90 -23.46
N LEU A 155 14.28 18.63 -23.07
CA LEU A 155 15.25 18.22 -22.06
C LEU A 155 14.76 18.38 -20.61
N THR A 156 13.83 19.27 -20.35
CA THR A 156 13.24 19.45 -19.01
C THR A 156 11.92 18.71 -18.83
N GLY A 157 11.35 18.14 -19.90
CA GLY A 157 10.08 17.41 -19.88
C GLY A 157 8.87 18.25 -19.44
N SER A 158 8.99 19.58 -19.46
CA SER A 158 8.01 20.50 -18.90
C SER A 158 7.16 21.15 -20.01
N PHE A 159 6.01 20.56 -20.31
CA PHE A 159 4.90 21.26 -20.98
C PHE A 159 4.15 22.15 -19.99
N GLN A 160 4.85 23.06 -19.30
CA GLN A 160 4.20 24.13 -18.54
C GLN A 160 4.97 25.43 -18.71
N HIS A 161 4.34 26.35 -19.45
CA HIS A 161 4.65 27.77 -19.40
C HIS A 161 4.64 28.24 -17.94
N SER A 162 5.61 29.08 -17.62
CA SER A 162 5.80 29.87 -16.39
C SER A 162 6.63 29.24 -15.26
N SER A 163 7.79 29.87 -15.02
CA SER A 163 8.57 29.91 -13.77
C SER A 163 9.58 28.80 -13.42
N LEU A 164 10.56 28.50 -14.27
CA LEU A 164 11.84 27.90 -13.81
C LEU A 164 13.05 28.55 -14.50
N SER A 165 13.39 29.76 -14.05
CA SER A 165 14.44 30.63 -14.64
C SER A 165 15.88 30.17 -14.42
N SER A 166 16.14 29.08 -13.68
CA SER A 166 17.52 28.62 -13.39
C SER A 166 17.95 27.45 -14.30
N GLY A 167 17.15 26.38 -14.36
CA GLY A 167 17.46 25.21 -15.22
C GLY A 167 17.38 25.52 -16.71
N TYR A 168 16.44 26.38 -17.11
CA TYR A 168 16.32 26.89 -18.48
C TYR A 168 17.55 27.70 -18.91
N GLN A 169 18.01 28.62 -18.06
CA GLN A 169 19.22 29.41 -18.32
C GLN A 169 20.47 28.52 -18.38
N GLN A 170 20.57 27.50 -17.53
CA GLN A 170 21.69 26.55 -17.54
C GLN A 170 21.70 25.69 -18.82
N GLY A 171 20.54 25.21 -19.27
CA GLY A 171 20.42 24.46 -20.52
C GLY A 171 20.80 25.30 -21.75
N ILE A 172 20.33 26.55 -21.80
CA ILE A 172 20.71 27.50 -22.86
C ILE A 172 22.22 27.77 -22.84
N ASN A 173 22.80 28.05 -21.66
CA ASN A 173 24.23 28.34 -21.54
C ASN A 173 25.09 27.13 -21.95
N ALA A 174 24.67 25.91 -21.63
CA ALA A 174 25.36 24.68 -22.03
C ALA A 174 25.28 24.45 -23.56
N ALA A 175 24.11 24.66 -24.16
CA ALA A 175 23.93 24.55 -25.62
C ALA A 175 24.77 25.59 -26.38
N TRP A 176 24.88 26.82 -25.86
CA TRP A 176 25.74 27.86 -26.42
C TRP A 176 27.24 27.53 -26.28
N ALA A 177 27.66 26.97 -25.15
CA ALA A 177 29.04 26.55 -24.93
C ALA A 177 29.45 25.43 -25.90
N GLU A 178 28.58 24.44 -26.09
CA GLU A 178 28.82 23.32 -27.00
C GLU A 178 28.81 23.76 -28.47
N SER A 179 27.89 24.66 -28.85
CA SER A 179 27.87 25.24 -30.21
C SER A 179 29.15 26.02 -30.52
N ARG A 180 29.69 26.77 -29.54
CA ARG A 180 30.97 27.48 -29.69
C ARG A 180 32.14 26.51 -29.84
N ARG A 181 32.20 25.47 -29.01
CA ARG A 181 33.22 24.41 -29.09
C ARG A 181 33.22 23.73 -30.46
N LEU A 182 32.04 23.38 -30.99
CA LEU A 182 31.90 22.73 -32.29
C LEU A 182 32.32 23.66 -33.43
N ARG A 183 32.01 24.96 -33.34
CA ARG A 183 32.48 25.96 -34.32
C ARG A 183 34.00 26.09 -34.31
N GLU A 184 34.63 26.13 -33.13
CA GLU A 184 36.09 26.19 -32.99
C GLU A 184 36.80 24.91 -33.49
N ALA A 185 36.15 23.74 -33.42
CA ALA A 185 36.67 22.51 -34.01
C ALA A 185 36.58 22.54 -35.55
N LEU A 186 35.47 23.05 -36.09
CA LEU A 186 35.26 23.30 -37.52
C LEU A 186 36.30 24.26 -38.11
N GLU A 187 36.55 25.38 -37.44
CA GLU A 187 37.54 26.38 -37.88
C GLU A 187 38.99 25.84 -37.85
N ARG A 188 39.26 24.82 -37.04
CA ARG A 188 40.54 24.12 -37.00
C ARG A 188 40.65 22.99 -38.02
N GLY A 189 39.63 22.77 -38.85
CA GLY A 189 39.58 21.65 -39.80
C GLY A 189 39.51 20.28 -39.10
N GLU A 190 39.19 20.26 -37.81
CA GLU A 190 39.02 19.05 -37.00
C GLU A 190 37.56 18.62 -37.09
N VAL A 191 37.14 18.09 -38.23
CA VAL A 191 35.83 17.41 -38.33
C VAL A 191 36.00 16.07 -39.02
N LEU A 192 35.60 15.01 -38.29
CA LEU A 192 35.29 13.68 -38.80
C LEU A 192 34.02 13.72 -39.67
#